data_AF-A0A5D0CU43-F1
#
_entry.id   AF-A0A5D0CU43-F1
#
_cell.length_a   1.000
_cell.length_b   1.000
_cell.length_c   1.000
_cell.angle_alpha   90.00
_cell.angle_beta   90.00
_cell.angle_gamma   90.00
#
_symmetry.space_group_name_H-M   'P 1'
#
loop_
_entity.id
_entity.type
_entity.pdbx_description
1 polymer ?
#
loop_
_entity_poly.entity_id
_entity_poly.type
_entity_poly.pdbx_seq_one_letter_code
_entity_poly.pdbx_strand_id
1 'polypeptide(L)'
;MLKKRLFIGLLALLLTLPSWPSAVSANHGGSHEADGGIALADNALSAILIDADTGTVIYEKKSHEQLPPASITKIMTMLLTMEAVDQGKLKLTDKVAASEYASSMGGSQIFLEPGEEMTVDELLKGVAMASGNDASVALAEKIAGTEKAFVQMMNEKAKQLGLKDTHFSNCNGLPVKNHYSSAHDIAMMSRELLKYETITKYTGSYQDYLRKNTEKPFWLVNTNKLVRFYSGADGLKTGYTSEARFCLAATAKRDGLRLIAVVLGEPNTKTRNAEVSAMFDYAFSQYALHPIYKAGEVIGKIKVQKGETAHLDVAASRTMSVLVKKGSANGNITHKLEVPEKIAAPVQEGQIIGKLVVYQDGKILNQFELKAAAAIKKAGWWTLFKRTASQLFFVDS
;
A
#
# COMPACT_ATOMS: atom_id res chain seq x y z
N MET A 1 -76.66 -7.76 -40.63
CA MET A 1 -76.76 -8.48 -39.34
C MET A 1 -75.38 -9.01 -38.95
N LEU A 2 -74.91 -8.60 -37.78
CA LEU A 2 -73.81 -9.08 -36.94
C LEU A 2 -73.10 -10.41 -37.30
N LYS A 3 -71.76 -10.38 -37.40
CA LYS A 3 -70.76 -11.05 -36.51
C LYS A 3 -69.38 -11.07 -37.21
N LYS A 4 -68.38 -10.28 -36.79
CA LYS A 4 -67.38 -10.45 -35.70
C LYS A 4 -66.29 -11.51 -35.97
N ARG A 5 -65.02 -11.06 -35.80
CA ARG A 5 -63.75 -11.78 -35.50
C ARG A 5 -62.87 -12.13 -36.71
N LEU A 6 -61.54 -11.98 -36.68
CA LEU A 6 -60.56 -11.41 -35.73
C LEU A 6 -59.27 -11.13 -36.52
N PHE A 7 -58.60 -10.02 -36.23
CA PHE A 7 -57.25 -9.69 -36.69
C PHE A 7 -56.21 -10.62 -36.03
N ILE A 8 -55.27 -11.16 -36.81
CA ILE A 8 -53.94 -11.57 -36.34
C ILE A 8 -52.93 -11.05 -37.36
N GLY A 9 -52.40 -9.85 -37.12
CA GLY A 9 -51.25 -9.31 -37.82
C GLY A 9 -49.99 -9.73 -37.08
N LEU A 10 -49.15 -10.51 -37.75
CA LEU A 10 -47.80 -10.85 -37.30
C LEU A 10 -46.91 -9.60 -37.48
N LEU A 11 -46.58 -8.90 -36.40
CA LEU A 11 -45.55 -7.87 -36.41
C LEU A 11 -44.43 -8.32 -35.47
N ALA A 12 -43.32 -8.76 -36.06
CA ALA A 12 -42.10 -9.11 -35.35
C ALA A 12 -41.53 -7.85 -34.70
N LEU A 13 -41.55 -7.82 -33.36
CA LEU A 13 -40.94 -6.75 -32.56
C LEU A 13 -39.43 -7.06 -32.43
N LEU A 14 -38.60 -6.42 -33.27
CA LEU A 14 -37.16 -6.33 -33.05
C LEU A 14 -36.91 -5.37 -31.88
N LEU A 15 -36.67 -5.93 -30.69
CA LEU A 15 -36.17 -5.21 -29.53
C LEU A 15 -34.68 -4.91 -29.73
N THR A 16 -34.37 -3.70 -30.19
CA THR A 16 -33.02 -3.14 -30.11
C THR A 16 -32.76 -2.68 -28.68
N LEU A 17 -32.05 -3.49 -27.91
CA LEU A 17 -31.49 -3.09 -26.63
C LEU A 17 -30.38 -2.05 -26.87
N PRO A 18 -30.41 -0.87 -26.22
CA PRO A 18 -29.25 0.01 -26.23
C PRO A 18 -28.14 -0.63 -25.40
N SER A 19 -27.09 -1.07 -26.09
CA SER A 19 -25.84 -1.52 -25.48
C SER A 19 -25.21 -0.35 -24.71
N TRP A 20 -25.25 -0.42 -23.39
CA TRP A 20 -24.37 0.38 -22.54
C TRP A 20 -22.92 0.01 -22.86
N PRO A 21 -22.04 0.98 -23.18
CA PRO A 21 -20.63 0.69 -23.29
C PRO A 21 -20.11 0.32 -21.89
N SER A 22 -19.81 -0.96 -21.70
CA SER A 22 -19.01 -1.43 -20.58
C SER A 22 -17.72 -0.62 -20.53
N ALA A 23 -17.43 -0.08 -19.36
CA ALA A 23 -16.19 0.63 -19.08
C ALA A 23 -15.00 -0.26 -19.46
N VAL A 24 -14.34 0.11 -20.55
CA VAL A 24 -13.03 -0.41 -20.91
C VAL A 24 -12.08 0.05 -19.82
N SER A 25 -11.63 -0.89 -18.98
CA SER A 25 -10.52 -0.68 -18.08
C SER A 25 -9.33 -0.25 -18.93
N ALA A 26 -8.92 1.01 -18.78
CA ALA A 26 -7.78 1.58 -19.47
C ALA A 26 -6.52 0.84 -19.03
N ASN A 27 -6.13 -0.15 -19.84
CA ASN A 27 -4.86 -0.84 -19.73
C ASN A 27 -3.75 0.23 -19.88
N HIS A 28 -3.14 0.63 -18.77
CA HIS A 28 -1.99 1.54 -18.77
C HIS A 28 -0.75 0.75 -19.21
N GLY A 29 -0.74 0.36 -20.49
CA GLY A 29 0.46 -0.08 -21.17
C GLY A 29 1.27 1.15 -21.55
N GLY A 30 2.08 1.65 -20.63
CA GLY A 30 3.17 2.53 -20.98
C GLY A 30 4.11 1.76 -21.91
N SER A 31 4.38 2.34 -23.08
CA SER A 31 5.31 1.80 -24.07
C SER A 31 6.68 1.51 -23.43
N HIS A 32 7.02 0.22 -23.30
CA HIS A 32 8.36 -0.23 -22.97
C HIS A 32 9.27 0.05 -24.17
N GLU A 33 9.89 1.24 -24.18
CA GLU A 33 11.14 1.40 -24.91
C GLU A 33 12.19 0.57 -24.18
N ALA A 34 12.68 -0.45 -24.87
CA ALA A 34 13.81 -1.26 -24.45
C ALA A 34 15.08 -0.39 -24.42
N ASP A 35 15.31 0.25 -23.27
CA ASP A 35 16.60 0.86 -22.95
C ASP A 35 17.62 -0.26 -22.70
N GLY A 36 18.84 -0.12 -23.23
CA GLY A 36 19.90 -1.14 -23.16
C GLY A 36 20.05 -1.67 -21.72
N GLY A 37 19.70 -2.94 -21.52
CA GLY A 37 19.28 -3.48 -20.23
C GLY A 37 20.23 -3.18 -19.07
N ILE A 38 19.74 -2.42 -18.10
CA ILE A 38 20.43 -2.19 -16.84
C ILE A 38 20.40 -3.51 -16.06
N ALA A 39 21.57 -4.10 -15.86
CA ALA A 39 21.76 -5.33 -15.11
C ALA A 39 21.67 -5.04 -13.59
N LEU A 40 20.45 -4.97 -13.07
CA LEU A 40 20.15 -4.97 -11.64
C LEU A 40 19.61 -6.34 -11.25
N ALA A 41 19.93 -6.80 -10.04
CA ALA A 41 19.38 -8.04 -9.48
C ALA A 41 19.53 -9.29 -10.38
N ASP A 42 20.70 -9.47 -11.01
CA ASP A 42 20.95 -10.54 -11.99
C ASP A 42 20.80 -11.94 -11.38
N ASN A 43 21.15 -12.10 -10.11
CA ASN A 43 21.13 -13.39 -9.43
C ASN A 43 19.78 -13.72 -8.78
N ALA A 44 18.93 -12.72 -8.52
CA ALA A 44 17.57 -12.93 -8.07
C ALA A 44 16.72 -13.68 -9.13
N LEU A 45 15.82 -14.55 -8.67
CA LEU A 45 14.82 -15.18 -9.54
C LEU A 45 13.78 -14.15 -10.00
N SER A 46 13.37 -13.28 -9.08
CA SER A 46 12.41 -12.19 -9.31
C SER A 46 12.82 -10.96 -8.51
N ALA A 47 12.60 -9.76 -9.07
CA ALA A 47 12.93 -8.50 -8.42
C ALA A 47 12.01 -7.35 -8.86
N ILE A 48 11.88 -6.34 -7.99
CA ILE A 48 11.23 -5.06 -8.32
C ILE A 48 11.84 -3.93 -7.48
N LEU A 49 11.91 -2.74 -8.07
CA LEU A 49 12.26 -1.48 -7.40
C LEU A 49 11.18 -0.46 -7.70
N ILE A 50 10.59 0.14 -6.66
CA ILE A 50 9.55 1.15 -6.81
C ILE A 50 9.85 2.40 -5.95
N ASP A 51 9.30 3.53 -6.38
CA ASP A 51 9.04 4.65 -5.48
C ASP A 51 7.82 4.34 -4.61
N ALA A 52 7.98 4.45 -3.30
CA ALA A 52 6.94 4.15 -2.33
C ALA A 52 5.81 5.19 -2.35
N ASP A 53 6.07 6.45 -2.72
CA ASP A 53 5.04 7.48 -2.66
C ASP A 53 4.06 7.43 -3.83
N THR A 54 4.62 7.30 -5.04
CA THR A 54 3.86 7.27 -6.29
C THR A 54 3.45 5.87 -6.72
N GLY A 55 4.18 4.84 -6.27
CA GLY A 55 4.03 3.47 -6.77
C GLY A 55 4.68 3.25 -8.15
N THR A 56 5.38 4.24 -8.71
CA THR A 56 6.09 4.12 -9.99
C THR A 56 7.14 3.00 -9.92
N VAL A 57 7.07 2.07 -10.87
CA VAL A 57 8.07 1.02 -11.04
C VAL A 57 9.30 1.59 -11.74
N ILE A 58 10.46 1.47 -11.11
CA ILE A 58 11.75 1.94 -11.61
C ILE A 58 12.49 0.79 -12.32
N TYR A 59 12.38 -0.42 -11.79
CA TYR A 59 12.96 -1.63 -12.35
C TYR A 59 12.11 -2.83 -11.98
N GLU A 60 12.00 -3.81 -12.87
CA GLU A 60 11.36 -5.08 -12.58
C GLU A 60 11.97 -6.24 -13.38
N LYS A 61 11.97 -7.43 -12.76
CA LYS A 61 12.39 -8.69 -13.35
C LYS A 61 11.46 -9.77 -12.87
N LYS A 62 10.63 -10.32 -13.77
CA LYS A 62 9.64 -11.37 -13.45
C LYS A 62 8.86 -11.04 -12.17
N SER A 63 8.47 -9.78 -12.00
CA SER A 63 7.95 -9.24 -10.74
C SER A 63 6.64 -9.91 -10.29
N HIS A 64 5.89 -10.49 -11.23
CA HIS A 64 4.65 -11.24 -11.01
C HIS A 64 4.85 -12.77 -10.88
N GLU A 65 6.09 -13.27 -10.91
CA GLU A 65 6.34 -14.71 -10.72
C GLU A 65 6.00 -15.15 -9.29
N GLN A 66 5.17 -16.19 -9.17
CA GLN A 66 4.74 -16.75 -7.89
C GLN A 66 5.85 -17.60 -7.29
N LEU A 67 6.42 -17.14 -6.18
CA LEU A 67 7.53 -17.77 -5.47
C LEU A 67 7.19 -17.91 -3.98
N PRO A 68 7.77 -18.90 -3.28
CA PRO A 68 7.60 -19.01 -1.83
C PRO A 68 8.21 -17.78 -1.12
N PRO A 69 7.45 -17.03 -0.32
CA PRO A 69 7.90 -15.78 0.28
C PRO A 69 8.82 -15.97 1.51
N ALA A 70 8.85 -17.18 2.07
CA ALA A 70 9.47 -17.45 3.38
C ALA A 70 9.00 -16.40 4.42
N SER A 71 9.88 -15.99 5.34
CA SER A 71 9.54 -15.00 6.38
C SER A 71 9.18 -13.60 5.87
N ILE A 72 9.22 -13.32 4.55
CA ILE A 72 8.64 -12.07 4.01
C ILE A 72 7.12 -12.03 4.25
N THR A 73 6.46 -13.18 4.40
CA THR A 73 5.06 -13.30 4.83
C THR A 73 4.72 -12.43 6.04
N LYS A 74 5.67 -12.24 6.96
CA LYS A 74 5.48 -11.43 8.16
C LYS A 74 5.27 -9.94 7.89
N ILE A 75 5.49 -9.45 6.67
CA ILE A 75 5.06 -8.10 6.26
C ILE A 75 3.55 -7.96 6.36
N MET A 76 2.79 -8.97 5.90
CA MET A 76 1.33 -8.97 6.04
C MET A 76 0.91 -9.09 7.52
N THR A 77 1.61 -9.90 8.30
CA THR A 77 1.36 -10.03 9.75
C THR A 77 1.56 -8.70 10.48
N MET A 78 2.67 -8.00 10.20
CA MET A 78 2.92 -6.66 10.73
C MET A 78 1.86 -5.67 10.22
N LEU A 79 1.48 -5.71 8.95
CA LEU A 79 0.44 -4.83 8.39
C LEU A 79 -0.89 -4.96 9.11
N LEU A 80 -1.41 -6.18 9.28
CA LEU A 80 -2.66 -6.39 10.00
C LEU A 80 -2.56 -6.02 11.49
N THR A 81 -1.38 -6.20 12.09
CA THR A 81 -1.15 -5.77 13.48
C THR A 81 -1.19 -4.24 13.58
N MET A 82 -0.50 -3.53 12.69
CA MET A 82 -0.50 -2.06 12.67
C MET A 82 -1.88 -1.50 12.35
N GLU A 83 -2.65 -2.12 11.45
CA GLU A 83 -4.06 -1.78 11.20
C GLU A 83 -4.94 -1.95 12.44
N ALA A 84 -4.78 -3.04 13.18
CA ALA A 84 -5.53 -3.26 14.42
C ALA A 84 -5.18 -2.20 15.48
N VAL A 85 -3.91 -1.77 15.53
CA VAL A 85 -3.46 -0.69 16.44
C VAL A 85 -4.03 0.66 16.02
N ASP A 86 -3.94 1.02 14.75
CA ASP A 86 -4.45 2.29 14.22
C ASP A 86 -5.97 2.42 14.39
N GLN A 87 -6.72 1.33 14.22
CA GLN A 87 -8.16 1.27 14.43
C GLN A 87 -8.57 1.23 15.92
N GLY A 88 -7.61 1.22 16.84
CA GLY A 88 -7.88 1.14 18.28
C GLY A 88 -8.42 -0.21 18.77
N LYS A 89 -8.38 -1.25 17.92
CA LYS A 89 -8.80 -2.63 18.28
C LYS A 89 -7.74 -3.35 19.12
N LEU A 90 -6.49 -2.90 19.03
CA LEU A 90 -5.34 -3.41 19.75
C LEU A 90 -4.51 -2.23 20.25
N LYS A 91 -3.90 -2.33 21.42
CA LYS A 91 -2.92 -1.34 21.91
C LYS A 91 -1.54 -1.96 21.94
N LEU A 92 -0.51 -1.16 21.69
CA LEU A 92 0.88 -1.59 21.81
C LEU A 92 1.23 -2.11 23.23
N THR A 93 0.50 -1.64 24.24
CA THR A 93 0.66 -2.05 25.65
C THR A 93 -0.16 -3.27 26.04
N ASP A 94 -1.04 -3.77 25.17
CA ASP A 94 -1.85 -4.94 25.49
C ASP A 94 -0.95 -6.16 25.66
N LYS A 95 -1.26 -6.96 26.69
CA LYS A 95 -0.60 -8.24 26.95
C LYS A 95 -1.18 -9.34 26.06
N VAL A 96 -0.29 -10.19 25.58
CA VAL A 96 -0.56 -11.34 24.76
C VAL A 96 0.14 -12.54 25.40
N ALA A 97 -0.67 -13.48 25.89
CA ALA A 97 -0.18 -14.75 26.40
C ALA A 97 0.13 -15.68 25.22
N ALA A 98 1.30 -16.31 25.23
CA ALA A 98 1.64 -17.32 24.24
C ALA A 98 0.82 -18.61 24.47
N SER A 99 0.15 -19.09 23.42
CA SER A 99 -0.47 -20.40 23.44
C SER A 99 0.59 -21.51 23.35
N GLU A 100 0.21 -22.75 23.70
CA GLU A 100 1.06 -23.92 23.44
C GLU A 100 1.40 -24.04 21.95
N TYR A 101 0.46 -23.67 21.07
CA TYR A 101 0.67 -23.69 19.63
C TYR A 101 1.74 -22.67 19.19
N ALA A 102 1.63 -21.41 19.64
CA ALA A 102 2.61 -20.37 19.37
C ALA A 102 4.00 -20.76 19.89
N SER A 103 4.08 -21.31 21.11
CA SER A 103 5.33 -21.80 21.69
C SER A 103 5.92 -23.01 20.97
N SER A 104 5.09 -23.85 20.36
CA SER A 104 5.52 -25.06 19.63
C SER A 104 6.14 -24.78 18.26
N MET A 105 6.10 -23.53 17.79
CA MET A 105 6.66 -23.16 16.49
C MET A 105 8.14 -23.55 16.39
N GLY A 106 8.60 -23.87 15.19
CA GLY A 106 10.02 -24.06 14.89
C GLY A 106 10.61 -22.89 14.12
N GLY A 107 11.88 -22.99 13.71
CA GLY A 107 12.56 -21.96 12.90
C GLY A 107 13.04 -20.77 13.74
N SER A 108 12.93 -19.55 13.19
CA SER A 108 13.29 -18.35 13.95
C SER A 108 12.26 -18.07 15.03
N GLN A 109 12.70 -17.91 16.28
CA GLN A 109 11.84 -17.74 17.45
C GLN A 109 12.44 -16.73 18.43
N ILE A 110 11.59 -16.17 19.27
CA ILE A 110 12.01 -15.46 20.49
C ILE A 110 11.89 -16.36 21.74
N PHE A 111 11.51 -17.62 21.54
CA PHE A 111 11.35 -18.68 22.53
C PHE A 111 10.33 -18.28 23.60
N LEU A 112 9.10 -18.00 23.18
CA LEU A 112 7.97 -17.82 24.10
C LEU A 112 7.64 -19.13 24.81
N GLU A 113 7.52 -19.10 26.14
CA GLU A 113 7.01 -20.22 26.94
C GLU A 113 5.46 -20.19 26.99
N PRO A 114 4.76 -21.34 27.04
CA PRO A 114 3.30 -21.35 27.15
C PRO A 114 2.81 -20.55 28.36
N GLY A 115 1.87 -19.63 28.14
CA GLY A 115 1.35 -18.71 29.15
C GLY A 115 2.22 -17.49 29.43
N GLU A 116 3.43 -17.40 28.85
CA GLU A 116 4.26 -16.21 28.96
C GLU A 116 3.58 -15.01 28.29
N GLU A 117 3.52 -13.87 28.98
CA GLU A 117 2.89 -12.65 28.47
C GLU A 117 3.92 -11.61 28.01
N MET A 118 3.83 -11.24 26.73
CA MET A 118 4.54 -10.08 26.18
C MET A 118 3.55 -9.01 25.72
N THR A 119 4.00 -7.76 25.68
CA THR A 119 3.24 -6.68 25.06
C THR A 119 3.25 -6.80 23.53
N VAL A 120 2.26 -6.20 22.87
CA VAL A 120 2.24 -6.11 21.41
C VAL A 120 3.49 -5.39 20.85
N ASP A 121 4.01 -4.35 21.52
CA ASP A 121 5.29 -3.69 21.15
C ASP A 121 6.47 -4.68 21.17
N GLU A 122 6.57 -5.51 22.22
CA GLU A 122 7.62 -6.53 22.35
C GLU A 122 7.50 -7.63 21.28
N LEU A 123 6.28 -8.10 21.01
CA LEU A 123 6.04 -9.10 19.97
C LEU A 123 6.32 -8.56 18.57
N LEU A 124 5.87 -7.33 18.25
CA LEU A 124 6.20 -6.67 16.98
C LEU A 124 7.71 -6.55 16.79
N LYS A 125 8.44 -6.20 17.85
CA LYS A 125 9.90 -6.15 17.85
C LYS A 125 10.51 -7.53 17.55
N GLY A 126 10.00 -8.59 18.16
CA GLY A 126 10.41 -9.98 17.88
C GLY A 126 10.15 -10.41 16.44
N VAL A 127 8.99 -10.07 15.88
CA VAL A 127 8.61 -10.34 14.49
C VAL A 127 9.49 -9.56 13.50
N ALA A 128 9.68 -8.26 13.74
CA ALA A 128 10.42 -7.38 12.83
C ALA A 128 11.93 -7.69 12.81
N MET A 129 12.56 -7.88 13.98
CA MET A 129 14.01 -7.98 14.10
C MET A 129 14.51 -9.42 14.02
N ALA A 130 13.97 -10.31 14.86
CA ALA A 130 14.41 -11.71 14.94
C ALA A 130 13.57 -12.66 14.07
N SER A 131 12.53 -12.14 13.39
CA SER A 131 11.66 -12.95 12.56
C SER A 131 10.93 -14.06 13.33
N GLY A 132 10.60 -13.81 14.60
CA GLY A 132 9.99 -14.79 15.50
C GLY A 132 8.66 -15.34 14.98
N ASN A 133 8.62 -16.66 14.75
CA ASN A 133 7.45 -17.40 14.30
C ASN A 133 6.42 -17.53 15.42
N ASP A 134 6.88 -17.84 16.63
CA ASP A 134 6.11 -17.85 17.87
C ASP A 134 5.42 -16.50 18.12
N ALA A 135 6.15 -15.39 18.00
CA ALA A 135 5.58 -14.05 18.13
C ALA A 135 4.55 -13.72 17.04
N SER A 136 4.76 -14.21 15.81
CA SER A 136 3.81 -14.03 14.70
C SER A 136 2.49 -14.75 14.98
N VAL A 137 2.56 -16.00 15.46
CA VAL A 137 1.37 -16.79 15.81
C VAL A 137 0.66 -16.19 17.02
N ALA A 138 1.38 -15.78 18.06
CA ALA A 138 0.78 -15.13 19.24
C ALA A 138 0.02 -13.85 18.87
N LEU A 139 0.57 -13.00 18.00
CA LEU A 139 -0.14 -11.81 17.49
C LEU A 139 -1.35 -12.20 16.64
N ALA A 140 -1.21 -13.21 15.77
CA ALA A 140 -2.30 -13.70 14.94
C ALA A 140 -3.50 -14.20 15.78
N GLU A 141 -3.22 -15.00 16.81
CA GLU A 141 -4.20 -15.50 17.77
C GLU A 141 -4.83 -14.37 18.59
N LYS A 142 -4.03 -13.38 19.03
CA LYS A 142 -4.56 -12.21 19.73
C LYS A 142 -5.57 -11.42 18.88
N ILE A 143 -5.28 -11.24 17.60
CA ILE A 143 -6.08 -10.41 16.69
C ILE A 143 -7.33 -11.14 16.20
N ALA A 144 -7.21 -12.43 15.86
CA ALA A 144 -8.26 -13.17 15.15
C ALA A 144 -8.82 -14.36 15.95
N GLY A 145 -8.34 -14.59 17.17
CA GLY A 145 -8.68 -15.75 18.00
C GLY A 145 -7.93 -17.03 17.63
N THR A 146 -7.61 -17.24 16.34
CA THR A 146 -6.82 -18.39 15.85
C THR A 146 -5.93 -17.99 14.67
N GLU A 147 -4.82 -18.69 14.44
CA GLU A 147 -4.01 -18.47 13.23
C GLU A 147 -4.83 -18.69 11.95
N LYS A 148 -5.71 -19.70 11.93
CA LYS A 148 -6.57 -19.97 10.77
C LYS A 148 -7.45 -18.77 10.40
N ALA A 149 -8.09 -18.14 11.38
CA ALA A 149 -8.89 -16.93 11.16
C ALA A 149 -8.00 -15.74 10.73
N PHE A 150 -6.80 -15.63 11.28
CA PHE A 150 -5.85 -14.61 10.86
C PHE A 150 -5.40 -14.80 9.41
N VAL A 151 -5.13 -16.03 8.96
CA VAL A 151 -4.79 -16.34 7.56
C VAL A 151 -5.94 -15.98 6.61
N GLN A 152 -7.20 -16.10 7.04
CA GLN A 152 -8.34 -15.60 6.26
C GLN A 152 -8.26 -14.07 6.11
N MET A 153 -8.00 -13.34 7.20
CA MET A 153 -7.79 -11.89 7.17
C MET A 153 -6.61 -11.49 6.26
N MET A 154 -5.50 -12.25 6.27
CA MET A 154 -4.35 -12.01 5.39
C MET A 154 -4.74 -12.11 3.91
N ASN A 155 -5.51 -13.14 3.53
CA ASN A 155 -5.97 -13.32 2.16
C ASN A 155 -7.05 -12.30 1.76
N GLU A 156 -7.94 -11.92 2.68
CA GLU A 156 -8.90 -10.83 2.47
C GLU A 156 -8.18 -9.50 2.22
N LYS A 157 -7.15 -9.20 3.02
CA LYS A 157 -6.30 -8.02 2.82
C LYS A 157 -5.57 -8.07 1.49
N ALA A 158 -5.03 -9.22 1.10
CA ALA A 158 -4.41 -9.39 -0.20
C ALA A 158 -5.38 -9.05 -1.34
N LYS A 159 -6.63 -9.52 -1.27
CA LYS A 159 -7.68 -9.18 -2.22
C LYS A 159 -8.03 -7.69 -2.21
N GLN A 160 -8.14 -7.08 -1.03
CA GLN A 160 -8.42 -5.63 -0.89
C GLN A 160 -7.32 -4.76 -1.52
N LEU A 161 -6.07 -5.19 -1.40
CA LEU A 161 -4.90 -4.52 -1.99
C LEU A 161 -4.69 -4.87 -3.47
N GLY A 162 -5.50 -5.77 -4.04
CA GLY A 162 -5.40 -6.19 -5.42
C GLY A 162 -4.16 -7.06 -5.73
N LEU A 163 -3.63 -7.77 -4.72
CA LEU A 163 -2.48 -8.67 -4.85
C LEU A 163 -2.91 -9.94 -5.58
N LYS A 164 -2.57 -10.06 -6.86
CA LYS A 164 -3.08 -11.13 -7.74
C LYS A 164 -2.27 -12.41 -7.66
N ASP A 165 -1.03 -12.31 -7.18
CA ASP A 165 -0.02 -13.36 -7.22
C ASP A 165 0.36 -13.79 -5.80
N THR A 166 -0.55 -13.63 -4.83
CA THR A 166 -0.31 -13.87 -3.41
C THR A 166 -1.39 -14.73 -2.78
N HIS A 167 -0.97 -15.77 -2.06
CA HIS A 167 -1.83 -16.56 -1.20
C HIS A 167 -1.10 -17.01 0.06
N PHE A 168 -1.73 -16.76 1.22
CA PHE A 168 -1.20 -17.12 2.53
C PHE A 168 -1.85 -18.40 3.08
N SER A 169 -1.04 -19.23 3.71
CA SER A 169 -1.43 -20.51 4.34
C SER A 169 -1.01 -20.59 5.82
N ASN A 170 -0.18 -19.66 6.27
CA ASN A 170 0.21 -19.42 7.66
C ASN A 170 0.64 -17.94 7.80
N CYS A 171 0.85 -17.48 9.05
CA CYS A 171 1.22 -16.09 9.33
C CYS A 171 2.73 -15.84 9.41
N ASN A 172 3.54 -16.89 9.29
CA ASN A 172 4.98 -16.86 9.59
C ASN A 172 5.86 -17.19 8.37
N GLY A 173 5.32 -17.81 7.32
CA GLY A 173 6.05 -18.14 6.11
C GLY A 173 6.92 -19.40 6.21
N LEU A 174 6.65 -20.30 7.16
CA LEU A 174 7.20 -21.65 7.12
C LEU A 174 6.70 -22.39 5.86
N PRO A 175 7.53 -23.27 5.25
CA PRO A 175 7.15 -24.01 4.05
C PRO A 175 5.85 -24.80 4.24
N VAL A 176 4.86 -24.51 3.40
CA VAL A 176 3.60 -25.22 3.34
C VAL A 176 3.05 -25.12 1.92
N LYS A 177 2.28 -26.12 1.48
CA LYS A 177 1.66 -26.10 0.16
C LYS A 177 0.76 -24.87 0.01
N ASN A 178 0.64 -24.38 -1.22
CA ASN A 178 -0.21 -23.23 -1.55
C ASN A 178 0.18 -22.00 -0.71
N HIS A 179 1.48 -21.67 -0.65
CA HIS A 179 1.98 -20.48 0.04
C HIS A 179 2.96 -19.75 -0.86
N TYR A 180 2.50 -18.68 -1.49
CA TYR A 180 3.27 -17.97 -2.50
C TYR A 180 2.95 -16.47 -2.49
N SER A 181 3.88 -15.68 -3.02
CA SER A 181 3.70 -14.27 -3.33
C SER A 181 4.57 -13.92 -4.54
N SER A 182 4.56 -12.67 -4.98
CA SER A 182 5.41 -12.16 -6.05
C SER A 182 6.19 -10.93 -5.57
N ALA A 183 7.29 -10.59 -6.26
CA ALA A 183 8.07 -9.40 -5.89
C ALA A 183 7.21 -8.12 -5.97
N HIS A 184 6.36 -8.03 -6.99
CA HIS A 184 5.38 -6.95 -7.15
C HIS A 184 4.45 -6.86 -5.94
N ASP A 185 3.76 -7.95 -5.59
CA ASP A 185 2.78 -7.94 -4.50
C ASP A 185 3.43 -7.66 -3.14
N ILE A 186 4.64 -8.18 -2.91
CA ILE A 186 5.43 -7.86 -1.71
C ILE A 186 5.77 -6.37 -1.66
N ALA A 187 6.11 -5.75 -2.78
CA ALA A 187 6.37 -4.31 -2.83
C ALA A 187 5.10 -3.50 -2.54
N MET A 188 3.93 -3.93 -3.04
CA MET A 188 2.64 -3.31 -2.74
C MET A 188 2.28 -3.43 -1.26
N MET A 189 2.43 -4.62 -0.67
CA MET A 189 2.23 -4.84 0.78
C MET A 189 3.18 -4.00 1.63
N SER A 190 4.45 -3.92 1.22
CA SER A 190 5.45 -3.12 1.91
C SER A 190 5.09 -1.64 1.87
N ARG A 191 4.61 -1.14 0.73
CA ARG A 191 4.12 0.23 0.58
C ARG A 191 2.93 0.51 1.49
N GLU A 192 2.00 -0.44 1.62
CA GLU A 192 0.87 -0.31 2.53
C GLU A 192 1.31 -0.28 4.00
N LEU A 193 2.22 -1.18 4.39
CA LEU A 193 2.79 -1.21 5.74
C LEU A 193 3.52 0.08 6.10
N LEU A 194 4.22 0.69 5.14
CA LEU A 194 4.98 1.94 5.36
C LEU A 194 4.11 3.18 5.55
N LYS A 195 2.79 3.10 5.37
CA LYS A 195 1.87 4.17 5.81
C LYS A 195 1.83 4.30 7.33
N TYR A 196 2.15 3.23 8.07
CA TYR A 196 2.26 3.24 9.52
C TYR A 196 3.70 3.56 9.91
N GLU A 197 4.06 4.85 9.96
CA GLU A 197 5.45 5.31 10.12
C GLU A 197 6.19 4.69 11.32
N THR A 198 5.47 4.35 12.39
CA THR A 198 6.01 3.68 13.57
C THR A 198 6.61 2.30 13.30
N ILE A 199 6.31 1.65 12.17
CA ILE A 199 6.89 0.34 11.85
C ILE A 199 8.41 0.40 11.69
N THR A 200 8.95 1.51 11.18
CA THR A 200 10.39 1.67 10.92
C THR A 200 11.20 1.79 12.22
N LYS A 201 10.56 2.13 13.35
CA LYS A 201 11.15 2.02 14.70
C LYS A 201 11.66 0.59 14.95
N TYR A 202 10.91 -0.42 14.53
CA TYR A 202 11.27 -1.81 14.69
C TYR A 202 12.15 -2.30 13.55
N THR A 203 11.73 -2.11 12.29
CA THR A 203 12.43 -2.67 11.14
C THR A 203 13.76 -2.00 10.84
N GLY A 204 13.94 -0.74 11.24
CA GLY A 204 15.16 0.05 11.04
C GLY A 204 16.18 -0.10 12.17
N SER A 205 15.79 -0.68 13.31
CA SER A 205 16.71 -0.93 14.42
C SER A 205 17.63 -2.11 14.10
N TYR A 206 18.95 -1.95 14.32
CA TYR A 206 19.91 -3.03 14.07
C TYR A 206 19.86 -4.13 15.14
N GLN A 207 19.73 -3.74 16.40
CA GLN A 207 19.71 -4.65 17.54
C GLN A 207 18.89 -4.05 18.67
N ASP A 208 18.31 -4.90 19.51
CA ASP A 208 17.59 -4.53 20.72
C ASP A 208 17.52 -5.74 21.66
N TYR A 209 16.77 -5.66 22.74
CA TYR A 209 16.55 -6.75 23.67
C TYR A 209 15.05 -6.93 23.97
N LEU A 210 14.66 -8.17 24.17
CA LEU A 210 13.47 -8.56 24.92
C LEU A 210 13.88 -9.02 26.31
N ARG A 211 12.95 -8.95 27.27
CA ARG A 211 13.17 -9.48 28.63
C ARG A 211 14.43 -8.89 29.31
N LYS A 212 14.85 -7.68 28.92
CA LYS A 212 16.17 -7.11 29.25
C LYS A 212 16.44 -7.03 30.76
N ASN A 213 15.41 -6.73 31.54
CA ASN A 213 15.49 -6.55 32.99
C ASN A 213 15.03 -7.80 33.76
N THR A 214 15.12 -8.98 33.15
CA THR A 214 14.75 -10.27 33.76
C THR A 214 15.98 -11.19 33.81
N GLU A 215 15.82 -12.36 34.42
CA GLU A 215 16.88 -13.39 34.47
C GLU A 215 17.18 -14.01 33.10
N LYS A 216 16.30 -13.84 32.11
CA LYS A 216 16.43 -14.42 30.75
C LYS A 216 16.43 -13.31 29.67
N PRO A 217 17.41 -12.37 29.65
CA PRO A 217 17.47 -11.35 28.61
C PRO A 217 17.68 -12.01 27.24
N PHE A 218 16.93 -11.57 26.24
CA PHE A 218 17.00 -12.12 24.88
C PHE A 218 17.46 -11.04 23.90
N TRP A 219 18.66 -11.23 23.34
CA TRP A 219 19.24 -10.29 22.39
C TRP A 219 18.63 -10.47 21.00
N LEU A 220 18.04 -9.40 20.47
CA LEU A 220 17.51 -9.33 19.13
C LEU A 220 18.57 -8.72 18.20
N VAL A 221 18.82 -9.39 17.08
CA VAL A 221 19.63 -8.84 16.00
C VAL A 221 18.83 -8.88 14.72
N ASN A 222 18.69 -7.73 14.08
CA ASN A 222 17.96 -7.62 12.83
C ASN A 222 18.59 -8.50 11.75
N THR A 223 17.76 -9.32 11.11
CA THR A 223 18.18 -10.20 10.01
C THR A 223 18.53 -9.39 8.75
N ASN A 224 17.92 -8.22 8.57
CA ASN A 224 18.31 -7.26 7.54
C ASN A 224 19.54 -6.46 8.01
N LYS A 225 20.71 -6.78 7.47
CA LYS A 225 21.95 -6.07 7.81
C LYS A 225 22.08 -4.70 7.14
N LEU A 226 21.28 -4.39 6.12
CA LEU A 226 21.35 -3.10 5.43
C LEU A 226 21.03 -1.93 6.35
N VAL A 227 20.18 -2.10 7.36
CA VAL A 227 19.84 -1.03 8.32
C VAL A 227 21.04 -0.53 9.13
N ARG A 228 22.14 -1.29 9.17
CA ARG A 228 23.39 -0.88 9.81
C ARG A 228 24.38 -0.24 8.85
N PHE A 229 24.35 -0.61 7.57
CA PHE A 229 25.45 -0.34 6.63
C PHE A 229 25.05 0.46 5.40
N TYR A 230 23.75 0.59 5.10
CA TYR A 230 23.24 1.34 3.96
C TYR A 230 22.56 2.62 4.46
N SER A 231 23.10 3.78 4.07
CA SER A 231 22.57 5.07 4.50
C SER A 231 21.12 5.25 4.07
N GLY A 232 20.25 5.59 5.02
CA GLY A 232 18.82 5.77 4.81
C GLY A 232 17.99 4.48 4.84
N ALA A 233 18.59 3.29 5.00
CA ALA A 233 17.83 2.04 5.11
C ALA A 233 17.15 1.92 6.49
N ASP A 234 15.86 1.63 6.49
CA ASP A 234 15.03 1.54 7.70
C ASP A 234 14.06 0.35 7.70
N GLY A 235 14.30 -0.65 6.85
CA GLY A 235 13.50 -1.87 6.81
C GLY A 235 13.73 -2.72 5.56
N LEU A 236 12.87 -3.72 5.27
CA LEU A 236 11.74 -4.16 6.09
C LEU A 236 11.95 -5.59 6.60
N LYS A 237 12.13 -6.56 5.70
CA LYS A 237 12.07 -7.98 6.07
C LYS A 237 12.87 -8.87 5.14
N THR A 238 13.70 -9.72 5.73
CA THR A 238 14.33 -10.86 5.03
C THR A 238 13.47 -12.13 5.13
N GLY A 239 13.65 -13.03 4.18
CA GLY A 239 13.15 -14.40 4.20
C GLY A 239 14.23 -15.40 3.77
N TYR A 240 14.22 -16.59 4.39
CA TYR A 240 15.03 -17.71 3.94
C TYR A 240 14.35 -19.04 4.26
N THR A 241 14.29 -19.90 3.27
CA THR A 241 14.09 -21.36 3.39
C THR A 241 14.92 -22.02 2.28
N SER A 242 15.13 -23.33 2.34
CA SER A 242 15.82 -24.05 1.26
C SER A 242 15.11 -23.89 -0.09
N GLU A 243 13.78 -23.79 -0.08
CA GLU A 243 12.94 -23.62 -1.26
C GLU A 243 12.97 -22.18 -1.80
N ALA A 244 12.78 -21.20 -0.91
CA ALA A 244 12.73 -19.78 -1.29
C ALA A 244 14.10 -19.14 -1.55
N ARG A 245 15.18 -19.78 -1.07
CA ARG A 245 16.53 -19.20 -1.00
C ARG A 245 16.50 -17.87 -0.26
N PHE A 246 17.39 -16.94 -0.59
CA PHE A 246 17.54 -15.69 0.14
C PHE A 246 16.65 -14.60 -0.45
N CYS A 247 15.68 -14.13 0.33
CA CYS A 247 14.74 -13.08 -0.08
C CYS A 247 14.91 -11.83 0.79
N LEU A 248 14.65 -10.65 0.24
CA LEU A 248 14.63 -9.39 0.99
C LEU A 248 13.66 -8.41 0.36
N ALA A 249 12.77 -7.86 1.18
CA ALA A 249 12.08 -6.60 0.93
C ALA A 249 12.73 -5.52 1.79
N ALA A 250 13.39 -4.55 1.15
CA ALA A 250 14.10 -3.47 1.79
C ALA A 250 13.45 -2.12 1.49
N THR A 251 13.61 -1.15 2.39
CA THR A 251 13.29 0.24 2.12
C THR A 251 14.44 1.14 2.55
N ALA A 252 14.62 2.23 1.81
CA ALA A 252 15.51 3.30 2.16
C ALA A 252 14.89 4.66 1.79
N LYS A 253 15.16 5.69 2.59
CA LYS A 253 14.70 7.06 2.34
C LYS A 253 15.87 8.05 2.35
N ARG A 254 15.97 8.88 1.30
CA ARG A 254 16.93 9.99 1.19
C ARG A 254 16.23 11.17 0.49
N ASP A 255 16.44 12.38 0.98
CA ASP A 255 15.92 13.62 0.35
C ASP A 255 14.42 13.58 0.02
N GLY A 256 13.63 12.94 0.90
CA GLY A 256 12.18 12.76 0.72
C GLY A 256 11.78 11.57 -0.15
N LEU A 257 12.63 11.10 -1.07
CA LEU A 257 12.39 9.91 -1.90
C LEU A 257 12.54 8.64 -1.04
N ARG A 258 11.45 7.85 -0.96
CA ARG A 258 11.45 6.54 -0.31
C ARG A 258 11.36 5.45 -1.37
N LEU A 259 12.34 4.56 -1.38
CA LEU A 259 12.38 3.42 -2.28
C LEU A 259 11.98 2.14 -1.56
N ILE A 260 11.40 1.21 -2.30
CA ILE A 260 11.18 -0.17 -1.88
C ILE A 260 11.80 -1.08 -2.94
N ALA A 261 12.76 -1.91 -2.52
CA ALA A 261 13.40 -2.92 -3.35
C ALA A 261 13.03 -4.30 -2.82
N VAL A 262 12.56 -5.19 -3.71
CA VAL A 262 12.28 -6.59 -3.36
C VAL A 262 13.09 -7.48 -4.29
N VAL A 263 13.80 -8.44 -3.72
CA VAL A 263 14.47 -9.54 -4.43
C VAL A 263 14.04 -10.87 -3.82
N LEU A 264 13.74 -11.84 -4.68
CA LEU A 264 13.35 -13.21 -4.31
C LEU A 264 14.31 -14.21 -4.95
N GLY A 265 14.71 -15.24 -4.20
CA GLY A 265 15.45 -16.37 -4.77
C GLY A 265 16.96 -16.17 -4.94
N GLU A 266 17.57 -15.23 -4.24
CA GLU A 266 19.01 -14.95 -4.32
C GLU A 266 19.85 -16.13 -3.82
N PRO A 267 21.08 -16.33 -4.34
CA PRO A 267 21.89 -17.49 -4.02
C PRO A 267 22.46 -17.44 -2.59
N ASN A 268 22.72 -16.25 -2.05
CA ASN A 268 23.28 -16.08 -0.71
C ASN A 268 23.04 -14.66 -0.16
N THR A 269 23.23 -14.49 1.16
CA THR A 269 23.11 -13.21 1.88
C THR A 269 23.98 -12.08 1.32
N LYS A 270 25.21 -12.38 0.87
CA LYS A 270 26.15 -11.37 0.37
C LYS A 270 25.66 -10.81 -0.96
N THR A 271 25.29 -11.67 -1.91
CA THR A 271 24.73 -11.28 -3.21
C THR A 271 23.44 -10.50 -3.02
N ARG A 272 22.47 -11.03 -2.26
CA ARG A 272 21.20 -10.35 -1.95
C ARG A 272 21.38 -8.93 -1.44
N ASN A 273 22.30 -8.72 -0.50
CA ASN A 273 22.55 -7.39 0.05
C ASN A 273 23.21 -6.45 -0.97
N ALA A 274 24.14 -6.97 -1.78
CA ALA A 274 24.81 -6.19 -2.81
C ALA A 274 23.84 -5.77 -3.93
N GLU A 275 22.99 -6.68 -4.41
CA GLU A 275 22.01 -6.40 -5.47
C GLU A 275 20.97 -5.38 -5.01
N VAL A 276 20.42 -5.53 -3.81
CA VAL A 276 19.49 -4.53 -3.24
C VAL A 276 20.15 -3.16 -3.03
N SER A 277 21.42 -3.13 -2.58
CA SER A 277 22.14 -1.87 -2.43
C SER A 277 22.36 -1.20 -3.79
N ALA A 278 22.74 -1.97 -4.81
CA ALA A 278 22.90 -1.48 -6.18
C ALA A 278 21.59 -0.95 -6.78
N MET A 279 20.46 -1.60 -6.51
CA MET A 279 19.14 -1.11 -6.89
C MET A 279 18.85 0.26 -6.26
N PHE A 280 19.11 0.43 -4.96
CA PHE A 280 18.93 1.72 -4.31
C PHE A 280 19.90 2.79 -4.82
N ASP A 281 21.19 2.45 -4.99
CA ASP A 281 22.20 3.38 -5.48
C ASP A 281 21.85 3.86 -6.89
N TYR A 282 21.41 2.95 -7.76
CA TYR A 282 20.89 3.27 -9.07
C TYR A 282 19.74 4.28 -8.96
N ALA A 283 18.69 3.98 -8.20
CA ALA A 283 17.53 4.85 -8.14
C ALA A 283 17.84 6.22 -7.49
N PHE A 284 18.60 6.28 -6.41
CA PHE A 284 19.01 7.56 -5.82
C PHE A 284 19.94 8.36 -6.73
N SER A 285 20.75 7.72 -7.57
CA SER A 285 21.61 8.41 -8.54
C SER A 285 20.83 8.94 -9.74
N GLN A 286 19.78 8.22 -10.17
CA GLN A 286 19.06 8.51 -11.41
C GLN A 286 17.77 9.27 -11.20
N TYR A 287 17.16 9.26 -10.03
CA TYR A 287 15.83 9.84 -9.83
C TYR A 287 15.78 10.84 -8.68
N ALA A 288 14.87 11.80 -8.81
CA ALA A 288 14.52 12.78 -7.79
C ALA A 288 13.00 12.99 -7.76
N LEU A 289 12.50 13.53 -6.66
CA LEU A 289 11.12 13.99 -6.56
C LEU A 289 11.00 15.40 -7.12
N HIS A 290 10.07 15.62 -8.03
CA HIS A 290 9.64 16.94 -8.48
C HIS A 290 8.32 17.31 -7.78
N PRO A 291 8.31 18.33 -6.89
CA PRO A 291 7.11 18.72 -6.16
C PRO A 291 6.09 19.37 -7.10
N ILE A 292 4.82 18.97 -6.98
CA ILE A 292 3.69 19.53 -7.73
C ILE A 292 2.87 20.47 -6.83
N TYR A 293 2.45 19.99 -5.65
CA TYR A 293 1.73 20.77 -4.64
C TYR A 293 2.24 20.44 -3.25
N LYS A 294 2.30 21.43 -2.36
CA LYS A 294 2.58 21.21 -0.93
C LYS A 294 1.30 20.83 -0.19
N ALA A 295 1.45 20.11 0.92
CA ALA A 295 0.32 19.84 1.81
C ALA A 295 -0.39 21.15 2.23
N GLY A 296 -1.72 21.15 2.13
CA GLY A 296 -2.57 22.30 2.44
C GLY A 296 -2.71 23.34 1.30
N GLU A 297 -1.95 23.21 0.22
CA GLU A 297 -2.05 24.13 -0.92
C GLU A 297 -3.37 23.93 -1.67
N VAL A 298 -4.07 25.02 -1.97
CA VAL A 298 -5.34 24.99 -2.70
C VAL A 298 -5.07 24.79 -4.19
N ILE A 299 -5.52 23.66 -4.72
CA ILE A 299 -5.38 23.26 -6.14
C ILE A 299 -6.52 23.87 -6.97
N GLY A 300 -7.72 23.99 -6.39
CA GLY A 300 -8.89 24.52 -7.09
C GLY A 300 -10.12 24.61 -6.19
N LYS A 301 -11.30 24.88 -6.79
CA LYS A 301 -12.57 25.00 -6.07
C LYS A 301 -13.69 24.27 -6.81
N ILE A 302 -14.57 23.60 -6.05
CA ILE A 302 -15.78 22.96 -6.56
C ILE A 302 -17.00 23.70 -6.01
N LYS A 303 -18.01 23.97 -6.84
CA LYS A 303 -19.25 24.59 -6.36
C LYS A 303 -20.10 23.57 -5.61
N VAL A 304 -20.59 23.93 -4.43
CA VAL A 304 -21.41 23.05 -3.60
C VAL A 304 -22.88 23.42 -3.74
N GLN A 305 -23.68 22.48 -4.21
CA GLN A 305 -25.12 22.63 -4.32
C GLN A 305 -25.79 22.32 -2.98
N LYS A 306 -26.66 23.24 -2.55
CA LYS A 306 -27.46 23.12 -1.32
C LYS A 306 -26.61 22.88 -0.06
N GLY A 307 -25.34 23.27 -0.06
CA GLY A 307 -24.45 23.18 1.09
C GLY A 307 -24.44 24.45 1.93
N GLU A 308 -24.09 24.33 3.21
CA GLU A 308 -23.90 25.48 4.11
C GLU A 308 -22.88 26.48 3.54
N THR A 309 -21.79 25.97 2.96
CA THR A 309 -20.85 26.75 2.14
C THR A 309 -21.20 26.63 0.65
N ALA A 310 -20.87 27.68 -0.13
CA ALA A 310 -21.13 27.71 -1.57
C ALA A 310 -20.04 27.02 -2.40
N HIS A 311 -18.85 26.84 -1.82
CA HIS A 311 -17.69 26.25 -2.46
C HIS A 311 -16.97 25.31 -1.50
N LEU A 312 -16.35 24.29 -2.08
CA LEU A 312 -15.40 23.39 -1.43
C LEU A 312 -14.03 23.68 -2.05
N ASP A 313 -13.09 24.13 -1.22
CA ASP A 313 -11.70 24.25 -1.65
C ASP A 313 -11.10 22.85 -1.79
N VAL A 314 -10.52 22.58 -2.95
CA VAL A 314 -9.80 21.35 -3.26
C VAL A 314 -8.34 21.59 -2.89
N ALA A 315 -7.93 21.11 -1.73
CA ALA A 315 -6.56 21.26 -1.25
C ALA A 315 -5.79 19.93 -1.33
N ALA A 316 -4.47 20.03 -1.50
CA ALA A 316 -3.60 18.86 -1.43
C ALA A 316 -3.56 18.33 0.02
N SER A 317 -4.07 17.12 0.25
CA SER A 317 -4.08 16.50 1.59
C SER A 317 -2.69 16.13 2.12
N ARG A 318 -1.73 15.99 1.21
CA ARG A 318 -0.31 15.72 1.46
C ARG A 318 0.52 16.41 0.39
N THR A 319 1.83 16.50 0.59
CA THR A 319 2.74 16.91 -0.48
C THR A 319 2.61 15.92 -1.64
N MET A 320 2.34 16.43 -2.84
CA MET A 320 2.20 15.65 -4.07
C MET A 320 3.45 15.88 -4.91
N SER A 321 4.19 14.82 -5.17
CA SER A 321 5.42 14.86 -5.97
C SER A 321 5.40 13.75 -7.01
N VAL A 322 6.09 13.96 -8.13
CA VAL A 322 6.30 12.93 -9.15
C VAL A 322 7.76 12.55 -9.23
N LEU A 323 8.03 11.28 -9.52
CA LEU A 323 9.38 10.79 -9.73
C LEU A 323 9.86 11.20 -11.14
N VAL A 324 11.03 11.84 -11.22
CA VAL A 324 11.63 12.28 -12.48
C VAL A 324 13.09 11.81 -12.57
N LYS A 325 13.56 11.52 -13.79
CA LYS A 325 14.95 11.14 -14.04
C LYS A 325 15.84 12.39 -14.02
N LYS A 326 16.91 12.37 -13.21
CA LYS A 326 17.91 13.43 -13.11
C LYS A 326 18.65 13.58 -14.45
N GLY A 327 18.96 14.81 -14.83
CA GLY A 327 19.79 15.10 -16.01
C GLY A 327 19.09 14.92 -17.36
N SER A 328 17.92 14.28 -17.43
CA SER A 328 17.00 14.49 -18.53
C SER A 328 16.54 15.94 -18.48
N ALA A 329 16.40 16.61 -19.63
CA ALA A 329 15.56 17.80 -19.69
C ALA A 329 14.20 17.31 -19.21
N ASN A 330 13.84 17.60 -17.96
CA ASN A 330 12.53 17.24 -17.43
C ASN A 330 11.57 17.90 -18.40
N GLY A 331 10.96 17.08 -19.27
CA GLY A 331 10.00 17.53 -20.25
C GLY A 331 8.93 18.39 -19.58
N ASN A 332 8.15 19.16 -20.34
CA ASN A 332 7.25 20.13 -19.75
C ASN A 332 6.24 19.43 -18.81
N ILE A 333 6.48 19.50 -17.50
CA ILE A 333 5.61 18.89 -16.49
C ILE A 333 4.40 19.79 -16.36
N THR A 334 3.26 19.27 -16.74
CA THR A 334 1.98 19.96 -16.66
C THR A 334 1.02 19.13 -15.82
N HIS A 335 -0.03 19.75 -15.29
CA HIS A 335 -1.02 19.06 -14.49
C HIS A 335 -2.42 19.56 -14.80
N LYS A 336 -3.40 18.68 -14.65
CA LYS A 336 -4.81 18.97 -14.89
C LYS A 336 -5.65 18.51 -13.70
N LEU A 337 -6.45 19.43 -13.18
CA LEU A 337 -7.44 19.14 -12.16
C LEU A 337 -8.70 18.55 -12.82
N GLU A 338 -9.02 17.29 -12.50
CA GLU A 338 -10.22 16.60 -12.97
C GLU A 338 -11.20 16.43 -11.80
N VAL A 339 -12.05 17.43 -11.64
CA VAL A 339 -13.10 17.50 -10.60
C VAL A 339 -14.46 17.80 -11.26
N PRO A 340 -15.59 17.39 -10.66
CA PRO A 340 -16.90 17.78 -11.16
C PRO A 340 -17.10 19.29 -10.97
N GLU A 341 -17.83 19.93 -11.89
CA GLU A 341 -18.15 21.36 -11.77
C GLU A 341 -18.94 21.68 -10.48
N LYS A 342 -19.79 20.74 -10.06
CA LYS A 342 -20.70 20.87 -8.92
C LYS A 342 -20.76 19.56 -8.14
N ILE A 343 -20.82 19.67 -6.82
CA ILE A 343 -21.05 18.54 -5.90
C ILE A 343 -22.25 18.84 -5.00
N ALA A 344 -23.09 17.84 -4.74
CA ALA A 344 -24.27 17.99 -3.89
C ALA A 344 -23.92 17.76 -2.41
N ALA A 345 -24.49 18.57 -1.52
CA ALA A 345 -24.38 18.34 -0.08
C ALA A 345 -25.31 17.19 0.40
N PRO A 346 -24.90 16.40 1.42
CA PRO A 346 -23.69 16.58 2.21
C PRO A 346 -22.45 16.01 1.53
N VAL A 347 -21.33 16.71 1.69
CA VAL A 347 -20.00 16.17 1.37
C VAL A 347 -19.41 15.64 2.67
N GLN A 348 -18.90 14.41 2.66
CA GLN A 348 -18.23 13.83 3.83
C GLN A 348 -16.74 14.18 3.82
N GLU A 349 -16.16 14.33 5.00
CA GLU A 349 -14.70 14.40 5.12
C GLU A 349 -14.07 13.10 4.59
N GLY A 350 -12.97 13.22 3.83
CA GLY A 350 -12.32 12.08 3.20
C GLY A 350 -13.00 11.55 1.94
N GLN A 351 -14.18 12.08 1.56
CA GLN A 351 -14.85 11.71 0.32
C GLN A 351 -13.97 12.06 -0.90
N ILE A 352 -13.84 11.13 -1.84
CA ILE A 352 -13.15 11.38 -3.12
C ILE A 352 -13.97 12.39 -3.93
N ILE A 353 -13.34 13.49 -4.31
CA ILE A 353 -13.96 14.61 -5.03
C ILE A 353 -13.37 14.84 -6.42
N GLY A 354 -12.39 14.04 -6.83
CA GLY A 354 -11.79 14.08 -8.15
C GLY A 354 -10.35 13.59 -8.10
N LYS A 355 -9.56 13.99 -9.11
CA LYS A 355 -8.15 13.63 -9.20
C LYS A 355 -7.32 14.74 -9.84
N LEU A 356 -6.05 14.79 -9.48
CA LEU A 356 -5.04 15.58 -10.17
C LEU A 356 -4.25 14.66 -11.09
N VAL A 357 -4.26 14.93 -12.40
CA VAL A 357 -3.49 14.15 -13.39
C VAL A 357 -2.25 14.96 -13.76
N VAL A 358 -1.07 14.37 -13.58
CA VAL A 358 0.22 14.99 -13.92
C VAL A 358 0.73 14.37 -15.21
N TYR A 359 1.18 15.22 -16.13
CA TYR A 359 1.69 14.83 -17.44
C TYR A 359 3.14 15.24 -17.59
N GLN A 360 3.89 14.43 -18.33
CA GLN A 360 5.21 14.75 -18.84
C GLN A 360 5.19 14.55 -20.35
N ASP A 361 5.44 15.62 -21.12
CA ASP A 361 5.41 15.60 -22.59
C ASP A 361 4.10 15.00 -23.16
N GLY A 362 2.98 15.35 -22.52
CA GLY A 362 1.64 14.89 -22.91
C GLY A 362 1.28 13.46 -22.48
N LYS A 363 2.23 12.68 -21.95
CA LYS A 363 1.96 11.35 -21.36
C LYS A 363 1.63 11.48 -19.89
N ILE A 364 0.67 10.71 -19.40
CA ILE A 364 0.34 10.68 -17.97
C ILE A 364 1.53 10.09 -17.21
N LEU A 365 2.07 10.90 -16.30
CA LEU A 365 3.16 10.50 -15.42
C LEU A 365 2.62 9.91 -14.11
N ASN A 366 1.62 10.57 -13.49
CA ASN A 366 0.97 10.07 -12.29
C ASN A 366 -0.44 10.68 -12.08
N GLN A 367 -1.23 10.08 -11.19
CA GLN A 367 -2.54 10.57 -10.77
C GLN A 367 -2.65 10.57 -9.24
N PHE A 368 -3.17 11.66 -8.67
CA PHE A 368 -3.43 11.77 -7.23
C PHE A 368 -4.94 11.86 -6.99
N GLU A 369 -5.47 10.99 -6.14
CA GLU A 369 -6.85 11.13 -5.65
C GLU A 369 -6.97 12.37 -4.77
N LEU A 370 -8.03 13.16 -5.00
CA LEU A 370 -8.34 14.34 -4.23
C LEU A 370 -9.52 14.04 -3.31
N LYS A 371 -9.35 14.33 -2.02
CA LYS A 371 -10.35 14.07 -0.98
C LYS A 371 -10.79 15.36 -0.32
N ALA A 372 -12.06 15.43 0.08
CA ALA A 372 -12.59 16.57 0.82
C ALA A 372 -11.91 16.68 2.19
N ALA A 373 -11.28 17.82 2.47
CA ALA A 373 -10.58 18.08 3.73
C ALA A 373 -11.52 18.29 4.92
N ALA A 374 -12.79 18.61 4.67
CA ALA A 374 -13.80 18.80 5.70
C ALA A 374 -15.19 18.43 5.18
N ALA A 375 -16.08 18.04 6.09
CA ALA A 375 -17.47 17.77 5.76
C ALA A 375 -18.25 19.08 5.48
N ILE A 376 -19.14 19.05 4.49
CA ILE A 376 -20.08 20.16 4.20
C ILE A 376 -21.50 19.65 4.36
N LYS A 377 -22.23 20.20 5.34
CA LYS A 377 -23.63 19.84 5.59
C LYS A 377 -24.56 20.52 4.59
N LYS A 378 -25.79 20.01 4.51
CA LYS A 378 -26.87 20.67 3.76
C LYS A 378 -27.19 22.02 4.41
N ALA A 379 -27.33 23.06 3.59
CA ALA A 379 -27.82 24.35 4.04
C ALA A 379 -29.25 24.24 4.60
N GLY A 380 -29.48 24.93 5.71
CA GLY A 380 -30.83 25.14 6.23
C GLY A 380 -31.72 25.94 5.27
N TRP A 381 -33.04 25.81 5.45
CA TRP A 381 -34.05 26.39 4.57
C TRP A 381 -33.91 27.93 4.45
N TRP A 382 -33.60 28.62 5.55
CA TRP A 382 -33.35 30.06 5.58
C TRP A 382 -32.11 30.49 4.77
N THR A 383 -31.04 29.69 4.78
CA THR A 383 -29.82 29.96 4.01
C THR A 383 -30.06 29.77 2.52
N LEU A 384 -30.86 28.77 2.14
CA LEU A 384 -31.29 28.56 0.75
C LEU A 384 -32.19 29.71 0.29
N PHE A 385 -33.19 30.10 1.10
CA PHE A 385 -34.08 31.22 0.79
C PHE A 385 -33.31 32.53 0.59
N LYS A 386 -32.38 32.88 1.50
CA LYS A 386 -31.54 34.08 1.38
C LYS A 386 -30.70 34.07 0.09
N ARG A 387 -30.09 32.93 -0.28
CA ARG A 387 -29.30 32.81 -1.52
C ARG A 387 -30.17 32.95 -2.79
N THR A 388 -31.36 32.37 -2.78
CA THR A 388 -32.30 32.50 -3.90
C THR A 388 -32.83 33.93 -4.00
N ALA A 389 -33.20 34.56 -2.88
CA ALA A 389 -33.62 35.95 -2.84
C ALA A 389 -32.50 36.89 -3.30
N SER A 390 -31.26 36.71 -2.84
CA SER A 390 -30.14 37.55 -3.29
C SER A 390 -29.88 37.41 -4.80
N GLN A 391 -30.06 36.21 -5.37
CA GLN A 391 -29.96 35.99 -6.82
C GLN A 391 -31.15 36.54 -7.61
N LEU A 392 -32.29 36.82 -6.97
CA LEU A 392 -33.46 37.43 -7.60
C LEU A 392 -33.44 38.96 -7.52
N PHE A 393 -32.83 39.53 -6.47
CA PHE A 393 -32.82 40.97 -6.21
C PHE A 393 -31.50 41.68 -6.56
N PHE A 394 -30.43 40.95 -6.92
CA PHE A 394 -29.12 41.50 -7.33
C PHE A 394 -28.63 40.98 -8.69
N VAL A 395 -29.54 40.74 -9.65
CA VAL A 395 -29.13 40.56 -11.05
C VAL A 395 -28.94 41.95 -11.67
N ASP A 396 -27.72 42.16 -12.19
CA ASP A 396 -27.15 43.33 -12.85
C ASP A 396 -26.65 44.49 -11.97
N SER A 397 -25.38 44.39 -11.59
CA SER A 397 -24.40 45.49 -11.59
C SER A 397 -23.01 44.95 -11.88
#